data_AF-A0A6G3PMC8-F1
#
_entry.id   AF-A0A6G3PMC8-F1
#
_cell.length_a   1.000
_cell.length_b   1.000
_cell.length_c   1.000
_cell.angle_alpha   90.00
_cell.angle_beta   90.00
_cell.angle_gamma   90.00
#
_symmetry.space_group_name_H-M   'P 1'
#
loop_
_entity.id
_entity.type
_entity.pdbx_description
1 polymer ?
#
loop_
_entity_poly.entity_id
_entity_poly.type
_entity_poly.pdbx_seq_one_letter_code
_entity_poly.pdbx_strand_id
1 'polypeptide(L)' 'PETRRALTAVLHHGVLRAADGHYAFPYDLARRAAHEAIPEPERPVLHLRAARALARQPGPVPLAAMAGHYRHA' A
#
# COMPACT_ATOMS: atom_id res chain seq x y z
N PRO A 1 -5.88 -2.46 -16.55
CA PRO A 1 -5.14 -3.39 -17.44
C PRO A 1 -3.65 -3.55 -17.07
N GLU A 2 -2.97 -2.45 -16.77
CA GLU A 2 -1.56 -2.43 -16.35
C GLU A 2 -1.38 -2.74 -14.86
N THR A 3 -2.13 -2.09 -13.96
CA THR A 3 -2.08 -2.36 -12.52
C THR A 3 -2.32 -3.84 -12.18
N ARG A 4 -3.27 -4.49 -12.86
CA ARG A 4 -3.53 -5.93 -12.71
C ARG A 4 -2.33 -6.78 -13.15
N ARG A 5 -1.67 -6.41 -14.24
CA ARG A 5 -0.47 -7.11 -14.74
C ARG A 5 0.69 -6.95 -13.77
N ALA A 6 0.94 -5.73 -13.30
CA ALA A 6 1.95 -5.45 -12.28
C ALA A 6 1.66 -6.24 -10.99
N LEU A 7 0.41 -6.24 -10.51
CA LEU A 7 0.00 -7.01 -9.33
C LEU A 7 0.23 -8.52 -9.52
N THR A 8 -0.13 -9.06 -10.69
CA THR A 8 0.10 -10.48 -11.01
C THR A 8 1.58 -10.81 -11.02
N ALA A 9 2.43 -9.94 -11.59
CA ALA A 9 3.87 -10.14 -11.62
C ALA A 9 4.49 -10.15 -10.21
N VAL A 10 4.13 -9.18 -9.35
CA VAL A 10 4.69 -9.14 -7.98
C VAL A 10 4.20 -10.29 -7.09
N LEU A 11 3.02 -10.84 -7.36
CA LEU A 11 2.54 -12.07 -6.72
C LEU A 11 3.31 -13.29 -7.22
N HIS A 12 3.49 -13.42 -8.54
CA HIS A 12 4.24 -14.51 -9.14
C HIS A 12 5.70 -14.55 -8.67
N HIS A 13 6.33 -13.38 -8.48
CA HIS A 13 7.70 -13.27 -7.98
C HIS A 13 7.81 -13.29 -6.44
N GLY A 14 6.70 -13.45 -5.71
CA GLY A 14 6.71 -13.54 -4.24
C GLY A 14 7.04 -12.22 -3.51
N VAL A 15 7.02 -11.08 -4.22
CA VAL A 15 7.20 -9.75 -3.62
C VAL A 15 5.98 -9.37 -2.77
N LEU A 16 4.79 -9.77 -3.22
CA LEU A 16 3.57 -9.73 -2.44
C LEU A 16 3.02 -11.14 -2.24
N ARG A 17 2.26 -11.32 -1.16
CA ARG A 17 1.42 -12.50 -0.93
C ARG A 17 -0.03 -12.07 -0.76
N ALA A 18 -0.96 -12.91 -1.21
CA ALA A 18 -2.36 -12.79 -0.80
C ALA A 18 -2.52 -13.34 0.63
N ALA A 19 -3.25 -12.64 1.48
CA ALA A 19 -3.57 -13.04 2.85
C ALA A 19 -4.94 -12.48 3.24
N ASP A 20 -5.90 -13.36 3.53
CA ASP A 20 -7.23 -13.01 4.07
C ASP A 20 -7.97 -11.91 3.29
N GLY A 21 -7.96 -11.99 1.96
CA GLY A 21 -8.60 -10.99 1.09
C GLY A 21 -7.80 -9.70 0.89
N HIS A 22 -6.57 -9.65 1.42
CA HIS A 22 -5.64 -8.52 1.30
C HIS A 22 -4.32 -8.96 0.66
N TYR A 23 -3.46 -7.99 0.37
CA TYR A 23 -2.09 -8.22 -0.09
C TYR A 23 -1.10 -7.69 0.94
N ALA A 24 -0.05 -8.46 1.20
CA ALA A 24 0.99 -8.09 2.15
C ALA A 24 2.37 -8.35 1.57
N PHE A 25 3.36 -7.56 2.00
CA PHE A 25 4.76 -7.89 1.77
C PHE A 25 5.17 -9.00 2.75
N PRO A 26 5.61 -10.18 2.28
CA PRO A 26 6.07 -11.24 3.17
C PRO A 26 7.40 -10.90 3.86
N TYR A 27 8.17 -9.95 3.30
CA TYR A 27 9.47 -9.54 3.78
C TYR A 27 9.56 -8.02 3.95
N ASP A 28 10.12 -7.57 5.08
CA ASP A 28 10.32 -6.15 5.35
C ASP A 28 11.23 -5.47 4.33
N LEU A 29 12.22 -6.19 3.80
CA LEU A 29 13.10 -5.64 2.77
C LEU A 29 12.35 -5.34 1.47
N ALA A 30 11.39 -6.19 1.08
CA ALA A 30 10.56 -5.95 -0.10
C ALA A 30 9.66 -4.72 0.11
N ARG A 31 9.08 -4.58 1.30
CA ARG A 31 8.30 -3.40 1.69
C ARG A 31 9.16 -2.13 1.64
N ARG A 32 10.38 -2.19 2.19
CA ARG A 32 11.32 -1.07 2.21
C ARG A 32 11.75 -0.67 0.79
N ALA A 33 12.15 -1.64 -0.03
CA ALA A 33 12.55 -1.39 -1.41
C ALA A 33 11.43 -0.76 -2.24
N ALA A 34 10.20 -1.25 -2.11
CA ALA A 34 9.03 -0.68 -2.78
C ALA A 34 8.75 0.76 -2.34
N HIS A 35 8.88 1.05 -1.04
CA HIS A 35 8.73 2.42 -0.52
C HIS A 35 9.86 3.35 -0.98
N GLU A 36 11.11 2.87 -0.96
CA GLU A 36 12.29 3.65 -1.37
C GLU A 36 12.29 3.95 -2.87
N ALA A 37 11.73 3.08 -3.70
CA ALA A 37 11.57 3.29 -5.14
C ALA A 37 10.61 4.45 -5.50
N ILE A 38 9.75 4.88 -4.57
CA ILE A 38 8.88 6.04 -4.77
C ILE A 38 9.71 7.31 -4.53
N PRO A 39 9.74 8.26 -5.50
CA PRO A 39 10.39 9.55 -5.29
C PRO A 39 9.85 10.26 -4.06
N GLU A 40 10.74 10.83 -3.24
CA GLU A 40 10.36 11.48 -1.98
C GLU A 40 9.21 12.51 -2.13
N PRO A 41 9.19 13.39 -3.15
CA PRO A 41 8.11 14.36 -3.32
C PRO A 41 6.73 13.73 -3.58
N GLU A 42 6.68 12.49 -4.08
CA GLU A 42 5.44 11.79 -4.38
C GLU A 42 4.87 11.04 -3.17
N ARG A 43 5.72 10.67 -2.20
CA ARG A 43 5.33 9.90 -1.02
C ARG A 43 4.20 10.55 -0.21
N PRO A 44 4.26 11.85 0.18
CA PRO A 44 3.18 12.47 0.95
C PRO A 44 1.85 12.47 0.19
N VAL A 45 1.88 12.67 -1.13
CA VAL A 45 0.70 12.61 -2.00
C VAL A 45 0.07 11.22 -1.98
N LEU A 46 0.87 10.17 -2.04
CA LEU A 46 0.40 8.78 -1.97
C LEU A 46 -0.16 8.43 -0.58
N HIS A 47 0.47 8.90 0.50
CA HIS A 47 -0.06 8.75 1.86
C HIS A 47 -1.43 9.42 2.01
N LEU A 48 -1.59 10.67 1.55
CA LEU A 48 -2.88 11.36 1.58
C LEU A 48 -3.95 10.63 0.74
N ARG A 49 -3.59 10.12 -0.44
CA ARG A 49 -4.49 9.31 -1.28
C ARG A 49 -4.95 8.05 -0.56
N ALA A 50 -4.04 7.35 0.12
CA ALA A 50 -4.35 6.16 0.89
C ALA A 50 -5.29 6.46 2.07
N ALA A 51 -5.00 7.50 2.87
CA ALA A 51 -5.88 7.93 3.97
C ALA A 51 -7.31 8.25 3.49
N ARG A 52 -7.41 8.99 2.38
CA ARG A 52 -8.71 9.33 1.76
C ARG A 52 -9.44 8.11 1.20
N ALA A 53 -8.72 7.11 0.69
CA ALA A 53 -9.33 5.86 0.22
C ALA A 53 -9.89 5.05 1.39
N LEU A 54 -9.17 4.95 2.51
CA LEU A 54 -9.65 4.30 3.74
C LEU A 54 -10.90 4.97 4.29
N ALA A 55 -10.95 6.31 4.30
CA ALA A 55 -12.12 7.07 4.76
C ALA A 55 -13.40 6.80 3.93
N ARG A 56 -13.27 6.29 2.70
CA ARG A 56 -14.39 5.98 1.81
C ARG A 56 -14.78 4.49 1.82
N GLN A 57 -14.05 3.63 2.53
CA GLN A 57 -14.39 2.22 2.58
C GLN A 57 -15.63 1.97 3.47
N PRO A 58 -16.58 1.13 3.03
CA PRO A 58 -17.68 0.70 3.88
C PRO A 58 -17.19 -0.12 5.08
N GLY A 59 -17.86 0.01 6.22
CA GLY A 59 -17.55 -0.75 7.44
C GLY A 59 -16.84 0.06 8.53
N PRO A 60 -16.25 -0.61 9.53
CA PRO A 60 -15.56 0.06 10.63
C PRO A 60 -14.39 0.91 10.12
N VAL A 61 -14.29 2.16 10.59
CA VAL A 61 -13.25 3.09 10.16
C VAL A 61 -11.89 2.66 10.73
N PRO A 62 -10.86 2.41 9.89
CA PRO A 62 -9.56 1.94 10.35
C PRO A 62 -8.68 3.09 10.84
N LEU A 63 -9.06 3.68 11.99
CA LEU A 63 -8.46 4.90 12.53
C LEU A 63 -6.94 4.84 12.68
N ALA A 64 -6.39 3.70 13.16
CA ALA A 64 -4.95 3.55 13.33
C ALA A 64 -4.18 3.62 12.00
N ALA A 65 -4.69 2.96 10.96
CA ALA A 65 -4.10 2.99 9.61
C ALA A 65 -4.21 4.40 9.00
N MET A 66 -5.37 5.04 9.14
CA MET A 66 -5.58 6.41 8.66
C MET A 66 -4.62 7.40 9.34
N ALA A 67 -4.48 7.34 10.66
CA ALA A 67 -3.55 8.19 11.40
C ALA A 67 -2.10 7.95 10.95
N GLY A 68 -1.72 6.70 10.67
CA GLY A 68 -0.43 6.36 10.07
C GLY A 68 -0.19 7.06 8.75
N HIS A 69 -1.16 7.05 7.84
CA HIS A 69 -1.04 7.76 6.57
C HIS A 69 -1.03 9.28 6.72
N TYR A 70 -1.88 9.87 7.57
CA TYR A 70 -1.88 11.32 7.77
C TYR A 70 -0.58 11.87 8.38
N ARG A 71 0.13 11.08 9.20
CA ARG A 71 1.44 11.50 9.75
C ARG A 71 2.58 11.56 8.73
N HIS A 72 2.45 10.85 7.61
CA HIS A 72 3.47 10.76 6.56
C HIS A 72 3.04 11.48 5.26
N ALA A 73 1.88 12.12 5.29
CA ALA A 73 1.39 13.02 4.25
C ALA A 73 1.91 14.44 4.52
#